data_AF-A0AAN4YEW5-F1
#
_entry.id   AF-A0AAN4YEW5-F1
#
_cell.length_a   1.000
_cell.length_b   1.000
_cell.length_c   1.000
_cell.angle_alpha   90.00
_cell.angle_beta   90.00
_cell.angle_gamma   90.00
#
_symmetry.space_group_name_H-M   'P 1'
#
loop_
_entity.id
_entity.type
_entity.pdbx_description
1 polymer ?
#
loop_
_entity_poly.entity_id
_entity_poly.type
_entity_poly.pdbx_seq_one_letter_code
_entity_poly.pdbx_strand_id
1 'polypeptide(L)'
;MDYAILELFTSLVISTTPIDNQPTTHDESCDLSDSDIIFGLNDGLLDIIKRISSLHFRSRTKKVNNSTTITEAVGIWQDLTTWQPPEALPGEEYQQLYDSYTSALFTWLYLILHPDSMCDGKVQSMVEQGVVTMSAVTVLELSPFLLIPLFILGLASVQDEHKDFISGAFDQIEEHTAFEEVEVYRTMVERSWENQDQGIPRSWEWIQWQDAGSAG
;
A
#
# COMPACT_ATOMS: atom_id res chain seq x y z
N MET A 1 -9.10 -18.77 1.25
CA MET A 1 -9.21 -17.40 1.80
C MET A 1 -9.38 -16.48 0.61
N ASP A 2 -10.30 -15.52 0.69
CA ASP A 2 -10.51 -14.55 -0.38
C ASP A 2 -9.44 -13.44 -0.23
N TYR A 3 -8.65 -13.21 -1.28
CA TYR A 3 -7.58 -12.22 -1.32
C TYR A 3 -7.95 -11.02 -2.19
N ALA A 4 -9.23 -10.74 -2.41
CA ALA A 4 -9.72 -9.72 -3.33
C ALA A 4 -9.02 -8.35 -3.19
N ILE A 5 -8.75 -7.86 -1.97
CA ILE A 5 -8.01 -6.59 -1.82
C ILE A 5 -6.58 -6.67 -2.37
N LEU A 6 -5.88 -7.80 -2.18
CA LEU A 6 -4.54 -8.02 -2.72
C LEU A 6 -4.57 -8.14 -4.23
N GLU A 7 -5.52 -8.89 -4.79
CA GLU A 7 -5.71 -9.03 -6.24
C GLU A 7 -5.98 -7.66 -6.90
N LEU A 8 -6.88 -6.88 -6.30
CA LEU A 8 -7.21 -5.53 -6.77
C LEU A 8 -6.03 -4.57 -6.64
N PHE A 9 -5.27 -4.65 -5.54
CA PHE A 9 -4.05 -3.84 -5.38
C PHE A 9 -3.00 -4.23 -6.43
N THR A 10 -2.72 -5.52 -6.62
CA THR A 10 -1.79 -6.00 -7.64
C THR A 10 -2.20 -5.49 -9.03
N SER A 11 -3.47 -5.67 -9.41
CA SER A 11 -3.97 -5.20 -10.71
C SER A 11 -3.83 -3.69 -10.88
N LEU A 12 -4.20 -2.91 -9.86
CA LEU A 12 -4.26 -1.46 -9.92
C LEU A 12 -2.90 -0.76 -9.79
N VAL A 13 -2.04 -1.27 -8.92
CA VAL A 13 -0.83 -0.58 -8.42
C VAL A 13 0.45 -1.21 -8.98
N ILE A 14 0.46 -2.52 -9.19
CA ILE A 14 1.65 -3.27 -9.63
C ILE A 14 1.62 -3.50 -11.14
N SER A 15 0.52 -4.00 -11.69
CA SER A 15 0.48 -4.49 -13.09
C SER A 15 0.33 -3.39 -14.16
N THR A 16 0.06 -2.15 -13.76
CA THR A 16 -0.08 -0.95 -14.63
C THR A 16 -0.81 -1.15 -15.97
N THR A 17 -1.77 -2.07 -16.07
CA THR A 17 -2.74 -2.06 -17.17
C THR A 17 -3.70 -0.89 -16.95
N PRO A 18 -3.94 -0.05 -17.97
CA PRO A 18 -4.93 1.01 -17.85
C PRO A 18 -6.30 0.35 -17.63
N ILE A 19 -6.86 0.52 -16.43
CA ILE A 19 -8.28 0.23 -16.21
C ILE A 19 -9.03 1.27 -17.03
N ASP A 20 -9.51 0.85 -18.19
CA ASP A 20 -10.42 1.63 -19.00
C ASP A 20 -11.65 1.91 -18.12
N ASN A 21 -12.02 3.18 -17.98
CA ASN A 21 -13.17 3.60 -17.18
C ASN A 21 -14.44 3.05 -17.84
N GLN A 22 -14.82 1.82 -17.53
CA GLN A 22 -16.18 1.36 -17.76
C GLN A 22 -17.06 1.95 -16.65
N PRO A 23 -18.10 2.73 -17.00
CA PRO A 23 -19.09 3.15 -16.02
C PRO A 23 -19.82 1.91 -15.54
N THR A 24 -19.61 1.53 -14.28
CA THR A 24 -20.43 0.56 -13.58
C THR A 24 -21.81 1.18 -13.35
N THR A 25 -22.72 0.97 -14.30
CA THR A 25 -24.15 1.01 -14.00
C THR A 25 -24.49 -0.26 -13.24
N HIS A 26 -24.58 -0.16 -11.91
CA HIS A 26 -25.38 -1.07 -11.11
C HIS A 26 -26.33 -0.24 -10.26
N ASP A 27 -27.54 -0.09 -10.77
CA ASP A 27 -28.72 0.33 -10.02
C ASP A 27 -29.34 -0.96 -9.48
N GLU A 28 -28.93 -1.38 -8.28
CA GLU A 28 -29.65 -2.39 -7.51
C GLU A 28 -29.67 -1.93 -6.05
N SER A 29 -30.81 -1.38 -5.64
CA SER A 29 -31.17 -1.32 -4.23
C SER A 29 -31.33 -2.75 -3.72
N CYS A 30 -30.31 -3.26 -3.05
CA CYS A 30 -30.39 -4.49 -2.28
C CYS A 30 -30.32 -4.10 -0.81
N ASP A 31 -31.42 -4.32 -0.09
CA ASP A 31 -31.43 -4.30 1.37
C ASP A 31 -30.40 -5.34 1.86
N LEU A 32 -29.22 -4.87 2.29
CA LEU A 32 -28.15 -5.72 2.80
C LEU A 32 -28.44 -6.06 4.27
N SER A 33 -28.96 -7.27 4.49
CA SER A 33 -28.89 -7.97 5.77
C SER A 33 -27.44 -8.37 6.06
N ASP A 34 -26.93 -8.05 7.27
CA ASP A 34 -25.63 -8.46 7.84
C ASP A 34 -24.56 -8.85 6.80
N SER A 35 -23.90 -7.85 6.21
CA SER A 35 -22.74 -8.12 5.35
C SER A 35 -21.60 -8.68 6.20
N ASP A 36 -21.16 -9.91 5.90
CA ASP A 36 -19.87 -10.41 6.35
C ASP A 36 -18.80 -9.36 6.03
N ILE A 37 -18.09 -8.86 7.04
CA ILE A 37 -17.04 -7.86 6.87
C ILE A 37 -15.91 -8.49 6.05
N ILE A 38 -15.81 -8.14 4.77
CA ILE A 38 -14.66 -8.49 3.93
C ILE A 38 -13.62 -7.39 4.11
N PHE A 39 -12.50 -7.74 4.75
CA PHE A 39 -11.42 -6.80 5.06
C PHE A 39 -11.01 -5.99 3.83
N GLY A 40 -11.06 -4.67 3.96
CA GLY A 40 -10.58 -3.74 2.96
C GLY A 40 -11.52 -3.43 1.79
N LEU A 41 -12.59 -4.22 1.58
CA LEU A 41 -13.54 -4.00 0.48
C LEU A 41 -14.70 -3.09 0.86
N ASN A 42 -15.32 -3.35 2.02
CA ASN A 42 -16.56 -2.68 2.44
C ASN A 42 -16.33 -1.65 3.56
N ASP A 43 -15.07 -1.37 3.89
CA ASP A 43 -14.66 -0.45 4.97
C ASP A 43 -14.04 0.86 4.44
N GLY A 44 -14.01 1.08 3.12
CA GLY A 44 -13.47 2.28 2.48
C GLY A 44 -11.95 2.27 2.24
N LEU A 45 -11.21 1.26 2.73
CA LEU A 45 -9.76 1.15 2.53
C LEU A 45 -9.38 1.11 1.05
N LEU A 46 -10.05 0.24 0.28
CA LEU A 46 -9.81 0.11 -1.16
C LEU A 46 -10.05 1.44 -1.90
N ASP A 47 -11.02 2.26 -1.48
CA ASP A 47 -11.30 3.54 -2.12
C ASP A 47 -10.19 4.57 -1.84
N ILE A 48 -9.61 4.57 -0.64
CA ILE A 48 -8.43 5.38 -0.33
C ILE A 48 -7.24 4.93 -1.18
N ILE A 49 -6.98 3.61 -1.26
CA ILE A 49 -5.93 3.03 -2.11
C ILE A 49 -6.09 3.47 -3.57
N LYS A 50 -7.31 3.37 -4.12
CA LYS A 50 -7.62 3.80 -5.49
C LYS A 50 -7.31 5.27 -5.74
N ARG A 51 -7.66 6.13 -4.80
CA ARG A 51 -7.39 7.58 -4.90
C ARG A 51 -5.90 7.88 -4.84
N ILE A 52 -5.16 7.24 -3.94
CA ILE A 52 -3.69 7.41 -3.85
C ILE A 52 -3.02 6.91 -5.13
N SER A 53 -3.37 5.71 -5.62
CA SER A 53 -2.85 5.16 -6.88
C SER A 53 -3.08 6.10 -8.07
N SER A 54 -4.33 6.59 -8.22
CA SER A 54 -4.68 7.54 -9.28
C SER A 54 -3.91 8.85 -9.18
N LEU A 55 -3.71 9.37 -7.97
CA LEU A 55 -2.92 10.57 -7.72
C LEU A 55 -1.44 10.34 -8.07
N HIS A 56 -0.86 9.22 -7.63
CA HIS A 56 0.51 8.81 -7.92
C HIS A 56 0.78 8.75 -9.43
N PHE A 57 -0.10 8.08 -10.17
CA PHE A 57 0.00 7.99 -11.63
C PHE A 57 -0.07 9.37 -12.31
N ARG A 58 -1.01 10.23 -11.88
CA ARG A 58 -1.22 11.56 -12.48
C ARG A 58 -0.11 12.54 -12.13
N SER A 59 0.44 12.49 -10.91
CA SER A 59 1.55 13.36 -10.49
C SER A 59 2.83 13.04 -11.27
N ARG A 60 3.10 11.75 -11.53
CA ARG A 60 4.24 11.29 -12.34
C ARG A 60 4.14 11.73 -13.79
N THR A 61 2.97 11.56 -14.40
CA THR A 61 2.75 11.87 -15.83
C THR A 61 2.66 13.38 -16.12
N LYS A 62 2.81 14.24 -15.11
CA LYS A 62 2.62 15.70 -15.19
C LYS A 62 1.28 16.10 -15.82
N LYS A 63 0.30 15.19 -15.81
CA LYS A 63 -1.07 15.43 -16.30
C LYS A 63 -1.84 16.39 -15.39
N VAL A 64 -1.33 16.62 -14.19
CA VAL A 64 -1.90 17.48 -13.15
C VAL A 64 -0.81 18.43 -12.65
N ASN A 65 -1.15 19.69 -12.41
CA ASN A 65 -0.21 20.67 -11.87
C ASN A 65 0.01 20.45 -10.35
N ASN A 66 1.11 20.99 -9.81
CA ASN A 66 1.48 20.77 -8.41
C ASN A 66 0.39 21.24 -7.41
N SER A 67 -0.30 22.34 -7.69
CA SER A 67 -1.36 22.85 -6.80
C SER A 67 -2.54 21.90 -6.68
N THR A 68 -2.94 21.27 -7.78
CA THR A 68 -4.03 20.29 -7.78
C THR A 68 -3.58 19.00 -7.10
N THR A 69 -2.36 18.54 -7.34
CA THR A 69 -1.78 17.38 -6.63
C THR A 69 -1.78 17.60 -5.11
N ILE A 70 -1.35 18.77 -4.64
CA ILE A 70 -1.35 19.12 -3.21
C ILE A 70 -2.78 19.14 -2.66
N THR A 71 -3.72 19.80 -3.36
CA THR A 71 -5.10 19.92 -2.90
C THR A 71 -5.77 18.54 -2.77
N GLU A 72 -5.57 17.67 -3.76
CA GLU A 72 -6.11 16.33 -3.75
C GLU A 72 -5.48 15.46 -2.65
N ALA A 73 -4.15 15.54 -2.49
CA ALA A 73 -3.46 14.83 -1.43
C ALA A 73 -3.92 15.26 -0.03
N VAL A 74 -4.15 16.56 0.19
CA VAL A 74 -4.70 17.06 1.47
C VAL A 74 -6.11 16.51 1.72
N GLY A 75 -6.94 16.38 0.68
CA GLY A 75 -8.25 15.75 0.80
C GLY A 75 -8.15 14.26 1.18
N ILE A 76 -7.29 13.50 0.48
CA ILE A 76 -7.05 12.09 0.81
C ILE A 76 -6.50 11.94 2.24
N TRP A 77 -5.58 12.82 2.64
CA TRP A 77 -5.01 12.88 3.97
C TRP A 77 -6.08 13.06 5.05
N GLN A 78 -6.99 14.03 4.86
CA GLN A 78 -8.09 14.28 5.79
C GLN A 78 -8.97 13.04 5.92
N ASP A 79 -9.34 12.44 4.79
CA ASP A 79 -10.16 11.24 4.79
C ASP A 79 -9.46 10.07 5.51
N LEU A 80 -8.16 9.86 5.27
CA LEU A 80 -7.36 8.83 5.95
C LEU A 80 -7.30 9.07 7.47
N THR A 81 -7.18 10.33 7.93
CA THR A 81 -7.16 10.63 9.37
C THR A 81 -8.52 10.44 10.05
N THR A 82 -9.62 10.56 9.30
CA THR A 82 -10.98 10.36 9.81
C THR A 82 -11.50 8.95 9.58
N TRP A 83 -10.85 8.20 8.70
CA TRP A 83 -11.17 6.81 8.45
C TRP A 83 -10.94 6.00 9.72
N GLN A 84 -11.90 5.14 10.03
CA GLN A 84 -11.87 4.26 11.18
C GLN A 84 -12.26 2.86 10.71
N PRO A 85 -11.66 1.82 11.31
CA PRO A 85 -12.13 0.47 11.13
C PRO A 85 -13.62 0.31 11.49
N PRO A 86 -14.29 -0.75 11.03
CA PRO A 86 -15.64 -1.09 11.48
C PRO A 86 -15.74 -1.15 13.02
N GLU A 87 -16.86 -0.68 13.58
CA GLU A 87 -17.06 -0.63 15.04
C GLU A 87 -16.92 -2.00 15.73
N ALA A 88 -17.30 -3.07 15.03
CA ALA A 88 -17.18 -4.45 15.49
C ALA A 88 -16.10 -5.17 14.70
N LEU A 89 -14.89 -5.25 15.27
CA LEU A 89 -13.79 -6.01 14.70
C LEU A 89 -13.86 -7.49 15.12
N PRO A 90 -13.48 -8.44 14.23
CA PRO A 90 -13.44 -9.86 14.60
C PRO A 90 -12.40 -10.21 15.67
N GLY A 91 -11.39 -9.36 15.89
CA GLY A 91 -10.35 -9.52 16.91
C GLY A 91 -9.43 -8.32 17.03
N GLU A 92 -8.66 -8.25 18.12
CA GLU A 92 -7.78 -7.10 18.42
C GLU A 92 -6.68 -6.91 17.36
N GLU A 93 -6.22 -7.97 16.72
CA GLU A 93 -5.18 -7.91 15.67
C GLU A 93 -5.65 -7.22 14.39
N TYR A 94 -6.96 -7.16 14.14
CA TYR A 94 -7.48 -6.37 13.02
C TYR A 94 -7.15 -4.88 13.21
N GLN A 95 -7.17 -4.37 14.44
CA GLN A 95 -6.78 -2.99 14.70
C GLN A 95 -5.31 -2.76 14.30
N GLN A 96 -4.42 -3.69 14.66
CA GLN A 96 -3.00 -3.61 14.28
C GLN A 96 -2.81 -3.67 12.77
N LEU A 97 -3.59 -4.51 12.09
CA LEU A 97 -3.62 -4.56 10.63
C LEU A 97 -4.06 -3.21 10.05
N TYR A 98 -5.17 -2.63 10.50
CA TYR A 98 -5.64 -1.32 10.04
C TYR A 98 -4.64 -0.17 10.31
N ASP A 99 -3.97 -0.20 11.47
CA ASP A 99 -2.94 0.78 11.83
C ASP A 99 -1.70 0.66 10.91
N SER A 100 -1.35 -0.56 10.49
CA SER A 100 -0.28 -0.80 9.52
C SER A 100 -0.62 -0.22 8.14
N TYR A 101 -1.87 -0.37 7.68
CA TYR A 101 -2.36 0.27 6.45
C TYR A 101 -2.36 1.80 6.57
N THR A 102 -2.78 2.36 7.70
CA THR A 102 -2.72 3.81 7.92
C THR A 102 -1.29 4.34 7.79
N SER A 103 -0.33 3.62 8.36
CA SER A 103 1.09 3.97 8.29
C SER A 103 1.65 3.88 6.86
N ALA A 104 1.28 2.84 6.14
CA ALA A 104 1.64 2.64 4.74
C ALA A 104 1.06 3.75 3.85
N LEU A 105 -0.25 4.00 3.92
CA LEU A 105 -0.94 4.96 3.06
C LEU A 105 -0.51 6.40 3.35
N PHE A 106 -0.23 6.75 4.61
CA PHE A 106 0.47 8.00 4.95
C PHE A 106 1.76 8.09 4.15
N THR A 107 2.61 7.07 4.29
CA THR A 107 3.98 7.07 3.76
C THR A 107 3.97 7.24 2.25
N TRP A 108 3.12 6.48 1.56
CA TRP A 108 2.95 6.59 0.12
C TRP A 108 2.49 7.98 -0.30
N LEU A 109 1.46 8.52 0.36
CA LEU A 109 0.93 9.85 0.05
C LEU A 109 1.95 10.96 0.29
N TYR A 110 2.73 10.87 1.37
CA TYR A 110 3.79 11.83 1.68
C TYR A 110 4.88 11.81 0.61
N LEU A 111 5.31 10.62 0.18
CA LEU A 111 6.33 10.46 -0.86
C LEU A 111 5.84 10.94 -2.24
N ILE A 112 4.55 10.83 -2.55
CA ILE A 112 3.98 11.45 -3.76
C ILE A 112 4.16 12.97 -3.76
N LEU A 113 4.00 13.63 -2.60
CA LEU A 113 4.16 15.08 -2.45
C LEU A 113 5.61 15.52 -2.31
N HIS A 114 6.42 14.70 -1.66
CA HIS A 114 7.80 14.95 -1.30
C HIS A 114 8.69 13.79 -1.78
N PRO A 115 8.86 13.62 -3.10
CA PRO A 115 9.45 12.41 -3.68
C PRO A 115 10.91 12.20 -3.29
N ASP A 116 11.63 13.25 -2.90
CA ASP A 116 13.03 13.20 -2.49
C ASP A 116 13.20 13.05 -0.96
N SER A 117 12.11 12.83 -0.23
CA SER A 117 12.06 12.84 1.25
C SER A 117 11.98 11.45 1.88
N MET A 118 12.51 10.41 1.24
CA MET A 118 12.53 9.06 1.80
C MET A 118 13.25 8.99 3.16
N CYS A 119 14.36 9.71 3.31
CA CYS A 119 15.10 9.81 4.58
C CYS A 119 14.51 10.82 5.58
N ASP A 120 13.33 11.39 5.32
CA ASP A 120 12.68 12.34 6.24
C ASP A 120 12.24 11.63 7.52
N GLY A 121 12.47 12.28 8.66
CA GLY A 121 12.14 11.71 9.97
C GLY A 121 10.66 11.35 10.12
N LYS A 122 9.73 12.05 9.44
CA LYS A 122 8.30 11.69 9.44
C LYS A 122 8.06 10.38 8.72
N VAL A 123 8.66 10.21 7.54
CA VAL A 123 8.56 8.98 6.76
C VAL A 123 9.10 7.81 7.58
N GLN A 124 10.32 7.95 8.12
CA GLN A 124 10.94 6.89 8.90
C GLN A 124 10.20 6.60 10.22
N SER A 125 9.54 7.61 10.83
CA SER A 125 8.67 7.37 11.99
C SER A 125 7.43 6.55 11.64
N MET A 126 6.84 6.77 10.45
CA MET A 126 5.71 5.96 9.99
C MET A 126 6.13 4.56 9.57
N VAL A 127 7.34 4.39 9.02
CA VAL A 127 7.93 3.06 8.77
C VAL A 127 8.10 2.30 10.08
N GLU A 128 8.71 2.91 11.09
CA GLU A 128 8.84 2.32 12.43
C GLU A 128 7.48 1.93 13.03
N GLN A 129 6.51 2.85 13.02
CA GLN A 129 5.16 2.58 13.52
C GLN A 129 4.50 1.41 12.77
N GLY A 130 4.64 1.38 11.44
CA GLY A 130 4.16 0.29 10.62
C GLY A 130 4.79 -1.05 11.00
N VAL A 131 6.12 -1.13 11.12
CA VAL A 131 6.84 -2.33 11.57
C VAL A 131 6.32 -2.80 12.93
N VAL A 132 6.17 -1.89 13.90
CA VAL A 132 5.63 -2.23 15.24
C VAL A 132 4.22 -2.82 15.12
N THR A 133 3.32 -2.19 14.38
CA THR A 133 1.93 -2.68 14.22
C THR A 133 1.87 -4.01 13.48
N MET A 134 2.67 -4.20 12.42
CA MET A 134 2.74 -5.48 11.70
C MET A 134 3.30 -6.60 12.59
N SER A 135 4.29 -6.29 13.44
CA SER A 135 4.88 -7.27 14.37
C SER A 135 3.90 -7.77 15.44
N ALA A 136 2.83 -7.00 15.70
CA ALA A 136 1.77 -7.34 16.64
C ALA A 136 0.67 -8.22 16.02
N VAL A 137 0.69 -8.44 14.69
CA VAL A 137 -0.22 -9.38 14.01
C VAL A 137 0.40 -10.77 14.04
N THR A 138 -0.09 -11.62 14.94
CA THR A 138 0.43 -12.97 15.19
C THR A 138 -0.45 -14.09 14.62
N VAL A 139 -1.68 -13.76 14.23
CA VAL A 139 -2.63 -14.66 13.58
C VAL A 139 -2.18 -14.92 12.13
N LEU A 140 -1.80 -16.16 11.85
CA LEU A 140 -1.31 -16.57 10.53
C LEU A 140 -2.33 -16.31 9.42
N GLU A 141 -3.62 -16.43 9.71
CA GLU A 141 -4.70 -16.14 8.77
C GLU A 141 -4.76 -14.67 8.33
N LEU A 142 -4.21 -13.74 9.13
CA LEU A 142 -4.14 -12.33 8.78
C LEU A 142 -2.86 -11.96 8.03
N SER A 143 -1.84 -12.82 8.09
CA SER A 143 -0.51 -12.53 7.52
C SER A 143 -0.54 -12.12 6.04
N PRO A 144 -1.36 -12.71 5.13
CA PRO A 144 -1.35 -12.30 3.73
C PRO A 144 -1.80 -10.84 3.54
N PHE A 145 -2.67 -10.32 4.42
CA PHE A 145 -3.14 -8.93 4.34
C PHE A 145 -2.07 -7.90 4.73
N LEU A 146 -0.95 -8.32 5.31
CA LEU A 146 0.20 -7.45 5.57
C LEU A 146 1.00 -7.13 4.30
N LEU A 147 0.75 -7.83 3.19
CA LEU A 147 1.55 -7.70 1.97
C LEU A 147 1.57 -6.27 1.40
N ILE A 148 0.42 -5.58 1.42
CA ILE A 148 0.33 -4.18 0.96
C ILE A 148 1.12 -3.23 1.87
N PRO A 149 0.92 -3.23 3.22
CA PRO A 149 1.76 -2.47 4.14
C PRO A 149 3.26 -2.79 4.00
N LEU A 150 3.63 -4.06 3.94
CA LEU A 150 5.03 -4.49 3.79
C LEU A 150 5.67 -3.94 2.53
N PHE A 151 4.94 -3.95 1.41
CA PHE A 151 5.45 -3.39 0.17
C PHE A 151 5.65 -1.88 0.25
N ILE A 152 4.62 -1.14 0.66
CA ILE A 152 4.70 0.32 0.70
C ILE A 152 5.76 0.80 1.69
N LEU A 153 5.78 0.22 2.89
CA LEU A 153 6.74 0.59 3.93
C LEU A 153 8.14 0.08 3.59
N GLY A 154 8.27 -1.11 3.00
CA GLY A 154 9.52 -1.66 2.52
C GLY A 154 10.18 -0.78 1.47
N LEU A 155 9.41 -0.26 0.52
CA LEU A 155 9.91 0.72 -0.46
C LEU A 155 10.50 1.97 0.19
N ALA A 156 9.99 2.35 1.38
CA ALA A 156 10.40 3.54 2.12
C ALA A 156 11.41 3.24 3.25
N SER A 157 11.77 1.99 3.51
CA SER A 157 12.69 1.60 4.59
C SER A 157 14.13 1.98 4.27
N VAL A 158 14.78 2.66 5.22
CA VAL A 158 16.17 3.10 5.10
C VAL A 158 17.10 2.35 6.07
N GLN A 159 16.58 1.95 7.23
CA GLN A 159 17.34 1.30 8.31
C GLN A 159 17.37 -0.22 8.12
N ASP A 160 18.53 -0.82 8.38
CA ASP A 160 18.73 -2.27 8.19
C ASP A 160 17.78 -3.09 9.07
N GLU A 161 17.49 -2.63 10.29
CA GLU A 161 16.57 -3.31 11.19
C GLU A 161 15.14 -3.41 10.61
N HIS A 162 14.70 -2.39 9.87
CA HIS A 162 13.40 -2.39 9.20
C HIS A 162 13.41 -3.29 7.97
N LYS A 163 14.50 -3.27 7.20
CA LYS A 163 14.68 -4.14 6.02
C LYS A 163 14.68 -5.61 6.43
N ASP A 164 15.39 -5.95 7.50
CA ASP A 164 15.46 -7.31 8.05
C ASP A 164 14.07 -7.81 8.51
N PHE A 165 13.31 -6.97 9.22
CA PHE A 165 11.94 -7.31 9.61
C PHE A 165 11.05 -7.58 8.39
N ILE A 166 11.09 -6.68 7.40
CA ILE A 166 10.25 -6.76 6.20
C ILE A 166 10.59 -8.00 5.38
N SER A 167 11.88 -8.31 5.22
CA SER A 167 12.35 -9.52 4.56
C SER A 167 11.83 -10.79 5.24
N GLY A 168 11.97 -10.88 6.57
CA GLY A 168 11.45 -12.02 7.34
C GLY A 168 9.93 -12.14 7.31
N ALA A 169 9.21 -11.02 7.25
CA ALA A 169 7.75 -11.03 7.11
C ALA A 169 7.30 -11.52 5.73
N PHE A 170 8.03 -11.17 4.65
CA PHE A 170 7.80 -11.77 3.33
C PHE A 170 8.04 -13.28 3.35
N ASP A 171 9.11 -13.76 4.00
CA ASP A 171 9.39 -15.20 4.14
C ASP A 171 8.22 -15.92 4.80
N GLN A 172 7.74 -15.37 5.92
CA GLN A 172 6.61 -15.95 6.65
C GLN A 172 5.35 -16.01 5.79
N ILE A 173 5.02 -14.94 5.07
CA ILE A 173 3.82 -14.91 4.22
C ILE A 173 3.95 -15.95 3.11
N GLU A 174 5.08 -15.97 2.40
CA GLU A 174 5.35 -16.88 1.28
C GLU A 174 5.27 -18.36 1.69
N GLU A 175 5.76 -18.70 2.88
CA GLU A 175 5.68 -20.07 3.41
C GLU A 175 4.25 -20.51 3.79
N HIS A 176 3.35 -19.56 4.09
CA HIS A 176 2.05 -19.85 4.73
C HIS A 176 0.84 -19.43 3.88
N THR A 177 1.04 -18.79 2.73
CA THR A 177 -0.03 -18.37 1.82
C THR A 177 -0.01 -19.11 0.49
N ALA A 178 -1.16 -19.11 -0.18
CA ALA A 178 -1.31 -19.57 -1.57
C ALA A 178 -1.33 -18.41 -2.59
N PHE A 179 -1.12 -17.17 -2.13
CA PHE A 179 -1.03 -16.00 -2.99
C PHE A 179 0.30 -16.01 -3.76
N GLU A 180 0.24 -16.17 -5.08
CA GLU A 180 1.43 -16.44 -5.91
C GLU A 180 2.29 -15.19 -6.15
N GLU A 181 1.72 -14.00 -5.97
CA GLU A 181 2.38 -12.74 -6.31
C GLU A 181 3.30 -12.19 -5.21
N VAL A 182 3.47 -12.87 -4.07
CA VAL A 182 4.34 -12.40 -2.97
C VAL A 182 5.76 -12.08 -3.45
N GLU A 183 6.33 -12.92 -4.32
CA GLU A 183 7.67 -12.74 -4.90
C GLU A 183 7.79 -11.42 -5.68
N VAL A 184 6.72 -10.97 -6.34
CA VAL A 184 6.70 -9.70 -7.10
C VAL A 184 6.86 -8.52 -6.15
N TYR A 185 6.16 -8.53 -5.01
CA TYR A 185 6.22 -7.47 -4.01
C TYR A 185 7.62 -7.42 -3.39
N ARG A 186 8.16 -8.59 -2.99
CA ARG A 186 9.51 -8.73 -2.43
C ARG A 186 10.58 -8.19 -3.39
N THR A 187 10.56 -8.63 -4.64
CA THR A 187 11.55 -8.24 -5.66
C THR A 187 11.59 -6.72 -5.85
N MET A 188 10.43 -6.06 -5.85
CA MET A 188 10.37 -4.60 -5.98
C MET A 188 10.95 -3.90 -4.74
N VAL A 189 10.64 -4.40 -3.54
CA VAL A 189 11.19 -3.84 -2.30
C VAL A 189 12.72 -4.00 -2.23
N GLU A 190 13.24 -5.18 -2.50
CA GLU A 190 14.68 -5.45 -2.50
C GLU A 190 15.42 -4.57 -3.53
N ARG A 191 14.83 -4.38 -4.71
CA ARG A 191 15.37 -3.47 -5.72
C ARG A 191 15.35 -2.00 -5.26
N SER A 192 14.36 -1.58 -4.46
CA SER A 192 14.38 -0.24 -3.83
C SER A 192 15.60 -0.08 -2.94
N TRP A 193 15.90 -1.08 -2.12
CA TRP A 193 17.03 -1.05 -1.19
C TRP A 193 18.36 -1.03 -1.94
N GLU A 194 18.53 -1.87 -2.97
CA GLU A 194 19.73 -1.85 -3.81
C GLU A 194 19.94 -0.48 -4.47
N ASN A 195 18.86 0.13 -4.98
CA ASN A 195 18.92 1.45 -5.61
C ASN A 195 19.25 2.55 -4.58
N GLN A 196 18.69 2.46 -3.38
CA GLN A 196 18.99 3.36 -2.27
C GLN A 196 20.48 3.27 -1.91
N ASP A 197 21.02 2.07 -1.76
CA ASP A 197 22.42 1.84 -1.38
C ASP A 197 23.40 2.37 -2.44
N GLN A 198 22.96 2.40 -3.71
CA GLN A 198 23.67 3.02 -4.83
C GLN A 198 23.48 4.55 -4.92
N GLY A 199 22.66 5.14 -4.04
CA GLY A 199 22.37 6.58 -4.04
C GLY A 199 21.46 7.04 -5.17
N ILE A 200 20.68 6.14 -5.77
CA ILE A 200 19.71 6.47 -6.83
C ILE A 200 18.57 7.29 -6.20
N PRO A 201 18.31 8.53 -6.69
CA PRO A 201 17.22 9.34 -6.18
C PRO A 201 15.86 8.65 -6.38
N ARG A 202 14.97 8.79 -5.39
CA ARG A 202 13.59 8.27 -5.45
C ARG A 202 13.54 6.75 -5.66
N SER A 203 14.45 6.02 -5.02
CA SER A 203 14.51 4.56 -5.09
C SER A 203 13.20 3.86 -4.66
N TRP A 204 12.33 4.52 -3.90
CA TRP A 204 11.00 4.01 -3.58
C TRP A 204 10.04 3.95 -4.79
N GLU A 205 10.33 4.65 -5.90
CA GLU A 205 9.43 4.75 -7.05
C GLU A 205 9.59 3.55 -8.00
N TRP A 206 8.84 2.47 -7.71
CA TRP A 206 8.94 1.19 -8.42
C TRP A 206 8.50 1.23 -9.89
N ILE A 207 7.58 2.15 -10.25
CA ILE A 207 7.01 2.20 -11.60
C ILE A 207 8.09 2.61 -12.64
N GLN A 208 9.11 3.36 -12.23
CA GLN A 208 10.22 3.73 -13.13
C GLN A 208 11.02 2.50 -13.62
N TRP A 209 10.98 1.38 -12.90
CA TRP A 209 11.71 0.17 -13.28
C TRP A 209 10.99 -0.66 -14.32
N GLN A 210 9.66 -0.56 -14.38
CA GLN A 210 8.84 -1.24 -15.38
C GLN A 210 9.04 -0.63 -16.77
N ASP A 211 9.15 0.69 -16.84
CA ASP A 211 9.41 1.42 -18.09
C ASP A 211 10.81 1.14 -18.66
N ALA A 212 11.80 0.85 -17.80
CA ALA A 212 13.17 0.51 -18.21
C ALA A 212 13.32 -0.93 -18.73
N GLY A 213 12.42 -1.84 -18.33
CA GLY A 213 12.43 -3.26 -18.75
C GLY A 213 11.83 -3.53 -20.13
N SER A 214 11.16 -2.56 -20.76
CA SER A 214 10.59 -2.69 -22.12
C SER A 214 11.55 -2.25 -23.24
N ALA A 215 12.78 -1.86 -22.89
CA ALA A 215 13.84 -1.51 -23.83
C ALA A 215 15.01 -2.50 -23.70
N GLY A 216 14.77 -3.76 -24.06
CA GLY A 216 15.77 -4.83 -24.11
C GLY A 216 15.47 -5.81 -25.22
#